data_AF-A0A558GJN5-F1
#
_entry.id   AF-A0A558GJN5-F1
#
_cell.length_a   1.000
_cell.length_b   1.000
_cell.length_c   1.000
_cell.angle_alpha   90.00
_cell.angle_beta   90.00
_cell.angle_gamma   90.00
#
_symmetry.space_group_name_H-M   'P 1'
#
loop_
_entity.id
_entity.type
_entity.pdbx_description
1 polymer ?
#
loop_
_entity_poly.entity_id
_entity_poly.type
_entity_poly.pdbx_seq_one_letter_code
_entity_poly.pdbx_strand_id
1 'polypeptide(L)' 'MSEPIQIESSSSSGRDPLALSDAALRLAGHDVTDEYVRQLGREIAAGTLSADEAIARVRRASLK' A
#
# COMPACT_ATOMS: atom_id res chain seq x y z
N MET A 1 38.83 12.80 -7.34
CA MET A 1 37.45 12.77 -7.85
C MET A 1 36.77 11.61 -7.16
N SER A 2 35.87 11.88 -6.23
CA SER A 2 35.21 10.83 -5.44
C SER A 2 34.01 10.32 -6.21
N GLU A 3 33.98 9.02 -6.49
CA GLU A 3 32.86 8.37 -7.15
C GLU A 3 31.63 8.39 -6.22
N PRO A 4 30.42 8.66 -6.75
CA PRO A 4 29.21 8.68 -5.94
C PRO A 4 28.80 7.26 -5.57
N ILE A 5 28.72 7.01 -4.26
CA ILE A 5 28.23 5.76 -3.65
C ILE A 5 26.83 5.50 -4.21
N GLN A 6 26.70 4.45 -5.02
CA GLN A 6 25.42 3.93 -5.48
C GLN A 6 24.71 3.33 -4.28
N ILE A 7 23.75 4.07 -3.71
CA ILE A 7 22.84 3.53 -2.70
C ILE A 7 21.83 2.69 -3.46
N GLU A 8 22.20 1.45 -3.78
CA GLU A 8 21.23 0.43 -4.14
C GLU A 8 20.29 0.30 -2.95
N SER A 9 19.08 0.85 -3.10
CA SER A 9 17.99 0.69 -2.15
C SER A 9 17.57 -0.77 -2.18
N SER A 10 18.36 -1.61 -1.51
CA SER A 10 17.98 -2.96 -1.11
C SER A 10 16.93 -2.84 -0.01
N SER A 11 15.76 -2.28 -0.35
CA SER A 11 14.58 -2.30 0.49
C SER A 11 13.95 -3.69 0.43
N SER A 12 14.72 -4.70 0.78
CA SER A 12 14.20 -6.01 1.18
C SER A 12 14.34 -6.12 2.70
N SER A 13 13.75 -5.16 3.41
CA SER A 13 13.30 -5.44 4.76
C SER A 13 11.99 -6.19 4.58
N GLY A 14 11.95 -7.49 4.92
CA GLY A 14 10.80 -8.40 4.69
C GLY A 14 9.51 -8.05 5.43
N ARG A 15 9.27 -6.77 5.71
CA ARG A 15 8.00 -6.25 6.22
C ARG A 15 7.12 -5.95 5.02
N ASP A 16 6.16 -6.85 4.79
CA ASP A 16 5.03 -6.58 3.92
C ASP A 16 4.21 -5.42 4.52
N PRO A 17 4.17 -4.23 3.86
CA PRO A 17 3.43 -3.09 4.36
C PRO A 17 1.92 -3.39 4.44
N LEU A 18 1.39 -4.27 3.58
CA LEU A 18 -0.01 -4.67 3.65
C LEU A 18 -0.30 -5.50 4.89
N ALA A 19 0.59 -6.44 5.22
CA ALA A 19 0.44 -7.24 6.44
C ALA A 19 0.45 -6.37 7.70
N LEU A 20 1.26 -5.31 7.73
CA LEU A 20 1.26 -4.35 8.83
C LEU A 20 -0.05 -3.57 8.89
N SER A 21 -0.52 -3.04 7.75
CA SER A 21 -1.79 -2.31 7.69
C SER A 21 -2.98 -3.18 8.09
N ASP A 22 -3.02 -4.43 7.65
CA ASP A 22 -4.05 -5.40 8.02
C ASP A 22 -4.05 -5.71 9.51
N ALA A 23 -2.88 -5.93 10.10
CA ALA A 23 -2.75 -6.15 11.53
C ALA A 23 -3.24 -4.94 12.34
N ALA A 24 -2.93 -3.72 11.90
CA ALA A 24 -3.40 -2.49 12.53
C ALA A 24 -4.94 -2.34 12.44
N LEU A 25 -5.52 -2.62 11.27
CA LEU A 25 -6.98 -2.59 11.08
C LEU A 25 -7.67 -3.64 11.95
N ARG A 26 -7.14 -4.86 11.99
CA ARG A 26 -7.68 -5.95 12.80
C ARG A 26 -7.59 -5.65 14.30
N LEU A 27 -6.50 -5.03 14.75
CA LEU A 27 -6.37 -4.54 16.13
C LEU A 27 -7.44 -3.51 16.48
N ALA A 28 -7.83 -2.67 15.53
CA ALA A 28 -8.93 -1.72 15.67
C ALA A 28 -10.33 -2.35 15.51
N GLY A 29 -10.43 -3.66 15.29
CA GLY A 29 -11.71 -4.36 15.07
C GLY A 29 -12.28 -4.20 13.67
N HIS A 30 -11.46 -3.78 12.71
CA HIS A 30 -11.84 -3.65 11.30
C HIS A 30 -11.20 -4.75 10.45
N ASP A 31 -11.93 -5.22 9.44
CA ASP A 31 -11.40 -6.12 8.42
C ASP A 31 -11.79 -5.57 7.04
N VAL A 32 -10.85 -5.65 6.09
CA VAL A 32 -11.09 -5.22 4.71
C VAL A 32 -11.51 -6.45 3.93
N THR A 33 -12.81 -6.59 3.68
CA THR A 33 -13.36 -7.74 2.93
C THR A 33 -13.65 -7.42 1.47
N ASP A 34 -13.61 -6.14 1.09
CA ASP A 34 -13.87 -5.72 -0.29
C ASP A 34 -12.63 -6.00 -1.17
N GLU A 35 -12.80 -6.88 -2.15
CA GLU A 35 -11.72 -7.29 -3.06
C GLU A 35 -11.17 -6.16 -3.94
N TYR A 36 -12.01 -5.18 -4.27
CA TYR A 36 -11.58 -4.01 -5.01
C TYR A 36 -10.65 -3.14 -4.14
N VAL A 37 -11.00 -2.95 -2.86
CA VAL A 37 -10.13 -2.24 -1.91
C VAL A 37 -8.82 -3.00 -1.68
N ARG A 38 -8.88 -4.34 -1.57
CA ARG A 38 -7.69 -5.20 -1.47
C ARG A 38 -6.76 -5.07 -2.68
N GLN A 39 -7.33 -5.00 -3.88
CA GLN A 39 -6.56 -4.82 -5.11
C GLN A 39 -5.86 -3.45 -5.15
N LEU A 40 -6.54 -2.38 -4.76
CA LEU A 40 -5.93 -1.05 -4.67
C LEU A 40 -4.78 -1.03 -3.64
N GLY A 41 -4.93 -1.73 -2.50
CA GLY A 41 -3.84 -1.91 -1.54
C GLY A 41 -2.60 -2.55 -2.15
N ARG A 42 -2.76 -3.62 -2.95
CA ARG A 42 -1.67 -4.27 -3.67
C ARG A 42 -0.96 -3.33 -4.65
N GLU A 43 -1.71 -2.51 -5.38
CA GLU A 43 -1.15 -1.53 -6.31
C GLU A 43 -0.37 -0.41 -5.60
N ILE A 44 -0.80 0.00 -4.41
CA ILE A 44 -0.06 0.94 -3.55
C ILE A 44 1.24 0.30 -3.06
N ALA A 45 1.17 -0.93 -2.55
CA ALA A 45 2.35 -1.64 -2.04
C ALA A 45 3.38 -1.92 -3.14
N ALA A 46 2.92 -2.15 -4.38
CA ALA A 46 3.78 -2.28 -5.56
C ALA A 46 4.35 -0.95 -6.06
N GLY A 47 3.92 0.19 -5.50
CA GLY A 47 4.33 1.52 -5.95
C GLY A 47 3.76 1.93 -7.31
N THR A 48 2.78 1.18 -7.84
CA THR A 48 2.14 1.45 -9.14
C THR A 48 0.96 2.41 -9.05
N LEU A 49 0.48 2.67 -7.83
CA LEU A 49 -0.66 3.57 -7.55
C LEU A 49 -0.38 4.41 -6.31
N SER A 50 -0.73 5.70 -6.35
CA SER A 50 -0.69 6.56 -5.15
C SER A 50 -1.88 6.27 -4.23
N ALA A 51 -1.67 6.38 -2.91
CA ALA A 51 -2.74 6.24 -1.92
C ALA A 51 -3.88 7.26 -2.14
N ASP A 52 -3.58 8.50 -2.52
CA ASP A 52 -4.60 9.53 -2.79
C ASP A 52 -5.49 9.14 -3.97
N GLU A 53 -4.89 8.57 -5.01
CA GLU A 53 -5.62 8.09 -6.18
C GLU A 53 -6.51 6.89 -5.83
N ALA A 54 -6.01 5.95 -5.04
CA ALA A 54 -6.80 4.83 -4.53
C ALA A 54 -8.03 5.32 -3.72
N ILE A 55 -7.84 6.32 -2.84
CA ILE A 55 -8.93 6.92 -2.06
C ILE A 55 -9.97 7.55 -2.98
N ALA A 56 -9.55 8.31 -3.99
CA ALA A 56 -10.45 8.93 -4.97
C ALA A 56 -11.27 7.86 -5.72
N ARG A 57 -10.64 6.75 -6.10
CA ARG A 57 -11.28 5.60 -6.76
C ARG A 57 -12.33 4.92 -5.85
N VAL A 58 -12.03 4.69 -4.58
CA VAL A 58 -12.99 4.11 -3.61
C VAL A 58 -14.19 5.03 -3.41
N ARG A 59 -13.96 6.34 -3.23
CA ARG A 59 -15.04 7.33 -3.08
C ARG A 59 -15.96 7.35 -4.29
N ARG A 60 -15.39 7.35 -5.50
CA ARG A 60 -16.16 7.33 -6.75
C ARG A 60 -16.97 6.05 -6.92
N ALA A 61 -16.44 4.90 -6.49
CA ALA A 61 -17.14 3.63 -6.54
C ALA A 61 -18.31 3.56 -5.54
N SER A 62 -18.17 4.19 -4.37
CA SER A 62 -19.18 4.20 -3.31
C SER A 62 -20.36 5.16 -3.56
N LEU A 63 -20.23 6.06 -4.54
CA LEU A 63 -21.23 7.06 -4.92
C LEU A 63 -22.19 6.58 -6.04
N LYS A 64 -22.09 5.31 -6.44
CA LYS A 64 -23.00 4.67 -7.40
C LYS A 64 -24.11 3.94 -6.67
#